data_AF-A0A9E2VJX2-F1
#
_entry.id   AF-A0A9E2VJX2-F1
#
_cell.length_a   1.000
_cell.length_b   1.000
_cell.length_c   1.000
_cell.angle_alpha   90.00
_cell.angle_beta   90.00
_cell.angle_gamma   90.00
#
_symmetry.space_group_name_H-M   'P 1'
#
loop_
_entity.id
_entity.type
_entity.pdbx_description
1 polymer ?
#
loop_
_entity_poly.entity_id
_entity_poly.type
_entity_poly.pdbx_seq_one_letter_code
_entity_poly.pdbx_strand_id
1 'polypeptide(L)'
;MKTTCRWNRREFLKTASAATLSALAAGYPRQVLAADALTPSETIVPTADTLIVLWLAGGMAHTEMFDPKRYTPYEKGLASNKVLSTFPAIDTAVDHIKFTEGLEHIAKVMDRGTLIRSYTAGDLGFILHTRHQYQWHTGYAPPQTVAAPHLGAVIARTLGPRDPAVPAFVDIGQRFDVGEGEELKSFHTAGFLGSEFGPFLIADPAQAVQSVRPPEGMSPSRFENRNKFYKQLVADGPVGEFGSDYQKVSLERALDNAHRLLSSPAAKAFDLSLEPKKSYDRYNNGRFGLGCLLARRLTEVGARFIEVTTEYIPFEYWDTHENGHTRMIGMKKQIDVPVAQLVLDLEERGLLDRTLIVIASEFSRDMLVEGKPDKQVKDQVKVPDVINDLKYYGMHRHFTAAGSVL
;
A
#
# COMPACT_ATOMS: atom_id res chain seq x y z
N MET A 1 -35.52 -15.25 -6.59
CA MET A 1 -35.46 -16.68 -6.99
C MET A 1 -34.05 -17.16 -6.65
N LYS A 2 -33.88 -18.02 -5.63
CA LYS A 2 -32.55 -18.45 -5.15
C LYS A 2 -31.97 -19.52 -6.08
N THR A 3 -30.91 -19.22 -6.81
CA THR A 3 -30.13 -20.21 -7.59
C THR A 3 -28.98 -20.72 -6.73
N THR A 4 -29.22 -21.80 -5.99
CA THR A 4 -28.14 -22.56 -5.34
C THR A 4 -27.45 -23.44 -6.37
N CYS A 5 -26.21 -23.10 -6.77
CA CYS A 5 -25.37 -23.99 -7.56
C CYS A 5 -24.92 -25.17 -6.67
N ARG A 6 -25.52 -26.35 -6.84
CA ARG A 6 -25.12 -27.58 -6.14
C ARG A 6 -24.20 -28.40 -7.03
N TRP A 7 -22.89 -28.25 -6.85
CA TRP A 7 -21.93 -29.21 -7.38
C TRP A 7 -21.96 -30.45 -6.50
N ASN A 8 -22.10 -31.65 -7.08
CA ASN A 8 -21.95 -32.87 -6.30
C ASN A 8 -20.47 -33.30 -6.23
N ARG A 9 -20.10 -34.02 -5.16
CA ARG A 9 -18.72 -34.46 -4.90
C ARG A 9 -18.09 -35.21 -6.07
N ARG A 10 -18.89 -35.92 -6.88
CA ARG A 10 -18.41 -36.69 -8.03
C ARG A 10 -18.04 -35.78 -9.20
N GLU A 11 -18.80 -34.72 -9.45
CA GLU A 11 -18.49 -33.70 -10.45
C GLU A 11 -17.25 -32.90 -10.06
N PHE A 12 -17.15 -32.46 -8.81
CA PHE A 12 -15.96 -31.78 -8.32
C PHE A 12 -14.69 -32.64 -8.50
N LEU A 13 -14.74 -33.92 -8.13
CA LEU A 13 -13.61 -34.82 -8.28
C LEU A 13 -13.24 -35.11 -9.75
N LYS A 14 -14.24 -35.25 -10.63
CA LYS A 14 -13.99 -35.43 -12.07
C LYS A 14 -13.29 -34.21 -12.67
N THR A 15 -13.80 -33.02 -12.40
CA THR A 15 -13.24 -31.76 -12.93
C THR A 15 -11.85 -31.47 -12.35
N ALA A 16 -11.66 -31.72 -11.05
CA ALA A 16 -10.35 -31.60 -10.40
C ALA A 16 -9.34 -32.61 -10.98
N SER A 17 -9.73 -33.87 -11.18
CA SER A 17 -8.83 -34.89 -11.74
C SER A 17 -8.40 -34.59 -13.18
N ALA A 18 -9.29 -34.02 -14.00
CA ALA A 18 -8.96 -33.58 -15.35
C ALA A 18 -7.99 -32.38 -15.36
N ALA A 19 -8.18 -31.43 -14.44
CA ALA A 19 -7.28 -30.29 -14.25
C ALA A 19 -5.89 -30.73 -13.74
N THR A 20 -5.83 -31.68 -12.81
CA THR A 20 -4.57 -32.24 -12.28
C THR A 20 -3.80 -33.03 -13.33
N LEU A 21 -4.47 -33.85 -14.15
CA LEU A 21 -3.83 -34.57 -15.26
C LEU A 21 -3.27 -33.60 -16.33
N SER A 22 -3.97 -32.50 -16.58
CA SER A 22 -3.52 -31.47 -17.53
C SER A 22 -2.31 -30.69 -17.01
N ALA A 23 -2.27 -30.42 -15.70
CA ALA A 23 -1.14 -29.78 -15.03
C ALA A 23 0.10 -30.69 -14.93
N LEU A 24 -0.08 -32.01 -14.81
CA LEU A 24 1.03 -32.97 -14.75
C LEU A 24 1.65 -33.27 -16.12
N ALA A 25 0.90 -33.08 -17.22
CA ALA A 25 1.40 -33.29 -18.58
C ALA A 25 2.19 -32.09 -19.13
N ALA A 26 1.97 -30.89 -18.61
CA ALA A 26 2.69 -29.68 -19.00
C ALA A 26 3.71 -29.35 -17.92
N GLY A 27 5.00 -29.65 -18.15
CA GLY A 27 6.11 -29.40 -17.22
C GLY A 27 6.39 -27.94 -16.83
N TYR A 28 5.47 -27.01 -17.13
CA TYR A 28 5.43 -25.63 -16.68
C TYR A 28 3.96 -25.17 -16.61
N PRO A 29 3.56 -24.32 -15.64
CA PRO A 29 2.22 -23.74 -15.60
C PRO A 29 2.03 -22.82 -16.80
N ARG A 30 1.33 -23.30 -17.84
CA ARG A 30 0.77 -22.45 -18.89
C ARG A 30 -0.55 -21.87 -18.39
N GLN A 31 -0.75 -20.57 -18.60
CA GLN A 31 -2.11 -20.02 -18.64
C GLN A 31 -2.86 -20.80 -19.70
N VAL A 32 -3.78 -21.67 -19.28
CA VAL A 32 -4.76 -22.25 -20.19
C VAL A 32 -5.57 -21.06 -20.69
N LEU A 33 -5.35 -20.69 -21.94
CA LEU A 33 -6.24 -19.81 -22.68
C LEU A 33 -7.61 -20.47 -22.68
N ALA A 34 -8.41 -20.17 -21.67
CA ALA A 34 -9.83 -20.49 -21.58
C ALA A 34 -10.62 -19.56 -22.52
N ALA A 35 -10.14 -19.37 -23.75
CA ALA A 35 -10.73 -18.44 -24.70
C ALA A 35 -11.81 -19.09 -25.58
N ASP A 36 -11.80 -20.41 -25.78
CA ASP A 36 -12.63 -21.02 -26.84
C ASP A 36 -13.65 -22.09 -26.41
N ALA A 37 -13.91 -22.30 -25.11
CA ALA A 37 -14.86 -23.35 -24.69
C ALA A 37 -15.68 -23.08 -23.43
N LEU A 38 -15.82 -21.81 -23.01
CA LEU A 38 -16.80 -21.44 -21.99
C LEU A 38 -17.78 -20.48 -22.64
N THR A 39 -19.06 -20.84 -22.65
CA THR A 39 -20.17 -19.86 -22.66
C THR A 39 -19.72 -18.64 -21.87
N PRO A 40 -19.83 -17.39 -22.38
CA PRO A 40 -19.25 -16.23 -21.73
C PRO A 40 -19.64 -16.26 -20.26
N SER A 41 -18.69 -16.67 -19.42
CA SER A 41 -18.78 -16.50 -17.98
C SER A 41 -19.06 -15.02 -17.85
N GLU A 42 -20.15 -14.65 -17.18
CA GLU A 42 -20.46 -13.26 -16.87
C GLU A 42 -19.16 -12.58 -16.47
N THR A 43 -18.58 -11.79 -17.38
CA THR A 43 -17.34 -11.09 -17.10
C THR A 43 -17.70 -10.09 -16.04
N ILE A 44 -17.22 -10.31 -14.82
CA ILE A 44 -17.47 -9.40 -13.70
C ILE A 44 -17.03 -8.01 -14.17
N VAL A 45 -17.99 -7.11 -14.33
CA VAL A 45 -17.70 -5.74 -14.72
C VAL A 45 -17.06 -5.07 -13.50
N PRO A 46 -15.80 -4.62 -13.57
CA PRO A 46 -15.16 -3.98 -12.44
C PRO A 46 -15.90 -2.67 -12.11
N THR A 47 -16.33 -2.53 -10.85
CA THR A 47 -17.03 -1.32 -10.37
C THR A 47 -16.09 -0.30 -9.75
N ALA A 48 -14.90 -0.73 -9.31
CA ALA A 48 -13.94 0.13 -8.66
C ALA A 48 -13.37 1.16 -9.65
N ASP A 49 -13.47 2.44 -9.28
CA ASP A 49 -12.86 3.53 -10.02
C ASP A 49 -11.94 4.42 -9.18
N THR A 50 -11.85 4.14 -7.88
CA THR A 50 -10.81 4.61 -6.97
C THR A 50 -10.08 3.43 -6.31
N LEU A 51 -8.77 3.53 -6.17
CA LEU A 51 -7.91 2.59 -5.44
C LEU A 51 -7.20 3.34 -4.31
N ILE A 52 -7.36 2.88 -3.08
CA ILE A 52 -6.62 3.33 -1.90
C ILE A 52 -5.68 2.22 -1.45
N VAL A 53 -4.37 2.44 -1.56
CA VAL A 53 -3.36 1.54 -1.01
C VAL A 53 -2.94 2.07 0.36
N LEU A 54 -3.14 1.26 1.39
CA LEU A 54 -2.65 1.49 2.75
C LEU A 54 -1.34 0.71 2.91
N TRP A 55 -0.23 1.41 2.69
CA TRP A 55 1.10 0.81 2.63
C TRP A 55 1.75 0.79 4.01
N LEU A 56 1.90 -0.40 4.58
CA LEU A 56 2.53 -0.64 5.88
C LEU A 56 4.03 -0.89 5.68
N ALA A 57 4.75 0.16 5.29
CA ALA A 57 6.15 0.08 4.90
C ALA A 57 7.04 -0.36 6.06
N GLY A 58 7.88 -1.39 5.82
CA GLY A 58 8.75 -1.98 6.84
C GLY A 58 8.49 -3.46 7.10
N GLY A 59 7.75 -4.15 6.26
CA GLY A 59 7.55 -5.61 6.36
C GLY A 59 6.63 -6.01 7.52
N MET A 60 5.34 -5.74 7.41
CA MET A 60 4.37 -6.08 8.47
C MET A 60 4.40 -7.58 8.82
N ALA A 61 4.40 -7.90 10.11
CA ALA A 61 4.38 -9.28 10.60
C ALA A 61 2.97 -9.89 10.45
N HIS A 62 2.71 -10.64 9.38
CA HIS A 62 1.37 -11.18 9.09
C HIS A 62 0.88 -12.14 10.19
N THR A 63 1.81 -12.86 10.84
CA THR A 63 1.51 -13.79 11.94
C THR A 63 1.05 -13.09 13.20
N GLU A 64 1.38 -11.80 13.31
CA GLU A 64 0.94 -10.90 14.36
C GLU A 64 -0.21 -10.00 13.90
N MET A 65 -0.84 -10.29 12.76
CA MET A 65 -1.94 -9.50 12.19
C MET A 65 -3.03 -10.38 11.58
N PHE A 66 -2.98 -10.57 10.25
CA PHE A 66 -4.06 -11.14 9.46
C PHE A 66 -3.99 -12.66 9.31
N ASP A 67 -2.91 -13.31 9.73
CA ASP A 67 -2.74 -14.76 9.70
C ASP A 67 -2.24 -15.29 11.04
N PRO A 68 -3.07 -15.17 12.11
CA PRO A 68 -2.67 -15.52 13.46
C PRO A 68 -2.20 -16.97 13.54
N LYS A 69 -0.98 -17.16 14.01
CA LYS A 69 -0.43 -18.47 14.37
C LYS A 69 -0.69 -18.77 15.83
N ARG A 70 -0.22 -19.92 16.30
CA ARG A 70 -0.35 -20.30 17.71
C ARG A 70 0.30 -19.24 18.61
N TYR A 71 -0.51 -18.63 19.46
CA TYR A 71 -0.05 -17.69 20.48
C TYR A 71 0.86 -18.39 21.49
N THR A 72 2.00 -17.76 21.78
CA THR A 72 2.96 -18.21 22.79
C THR A 72 3.20 -17.07 23.76
N PRO A 73 2.70 -17.13 25.02
CA PRO A 73 2.89 -16.06 25.99
C PRO A 73 4.36 -15.88 26.36
N TYR A 74 4.74 -14.65 26.71
CA TYR A 74 6.07 -14.35 27.20
C TYR A 74 6.30 -14.95 28.59
N GLU A 75 7.41 -15.66 28.73
CA GLU A 75 7.97 -16.08 30.02
C GLU A 75 9.50 -16.06 29.95
N LYS A 76 10.16 -15.87 31.09
CA LYS A 76 11.63 -15.97 31.15
C LYS A 76 12.05 -17.42 30.91
N GLY A 77 13.05 -17.63 30.06
CA GLY A 77 13.48 -18.96 29.66
C GLY A 77 12.75 -19.51 28.42
N LEU A 78 11.90 -18.70 27.77
CA LEU A 78 11.17 -19.11 26.58
C LEU A 78 12.12 -19.38 25.42
N ALA A 79 12.00 -20.56 24.80
CA ALA A 79 12.74 -20.86 23.59
C ALA A 79 12.21 -20.03 22.40
N SER A 80 13.07 -19.27 21.73
CA SER A 80 12.68 -18.39 20.62
C SER A 80 12.00 -19.14 19.48
N ASN A 81 12.41 -20.39 19.25
CA ASN A 81 11.83 -21.25 18.22
C ASN A 81 10.36 -21.65 18.45
N LYS A 82 9.79 -21.35 19.62
CA LYS A 82 8.37 -21.58 19.94
C LYS A 82 7.48 -20.37 19.65
N VAL A 83 8.06 -19.20 19.36
CA VAL A 83 7.32 -17.96 19.14
C VAL A 83 6.85 -17.89 17.70
N LEU A 84 5.59 -18.25 17.45
CA LEU A 84 4.96 -18.17 16.13
C LEU A 84 4.02 -16.96 16.01
N SER A 85 3.46 -16.51 17.13
CA SER A 85 2.73 -15.25 17.27
C SER A 85 2.80 -14.81 18.73
N THR A 86 2.90 -13.49 18.95
CA THR A 86 2.95 -12.90 20.29
C THR A 86 1.60 -12.36 20.77
N PHE A 87 0.53 -12.56 19.99
CA PHE A 87 -0.81 -12.07 20.27
C PHE A 87 -1.84 -13.20 20.21
N PRO A 88 -2.84 -13.21 21.12
CA PRO A 88 -4.01 -14.07 20.99
C PRO A 88 -4.78 -13.80 19.68
N ALA A 89 -5.48 -14.82 19.19
CA ALA A 89 -6.39 -14.67 18.05
C ALA A 89 -7.78 -14.19 18.51
N ILE A 90 -8.38 -13.30 17.72
CA ILE A 90 -9.75 -12.77 17.89
C ILE A 90 -10.61 -13.15 16.69
N ASP A 91 -11.92 -13.27 16.92
CA ASP A 91 -12.89 -13.46 15.85
C ASP A 91 -13.09 -12.19 15.03
N THR A 92 -13.41 -12.37 13.75
CA THR A 92 -13.81 -11.29 12.84
C THR A 92 -15.31 -11.36 12.56
N ALA A 93 -15.83 -10.40 11.81
CA ALA A 93 -17.21 -10.42 11.30
C ALA A 93 -17.48 -11.59 10.32
N VAL A 94 -16.44 -12.27 9.84
CA VAL A 94 -16.54 -13.41 8.93
C VAL A 94 -16.16 -14.70 9.64
N ASP A 95 -17.04 -15.69 9.58
CA ASP A 95 -16.81 -17.01 10.18
C ASP A 95 -15.48 -17.61 9.74
N HIS A 96 -14.78 -18.22 10.71
CA HIS A 96 -13.50 -18.90 10.50
C HIS A 96 -12.32 -18.03 10.06
N ILE A 97 -12.53 -16.73 9.81
CA ILE A 97 -11.46 -15.75 9.66
C ILE A 97 -11.17 -15.15 11.03
N LYS A 98 -9.91 -15.24 11.44
CA LYS A 98 -9.39 -14.69 12.69
C LYS A 98 -8.25 -13.74 12.40
N PHE A 99 -8.16 -12.70 13.21
CA PHE A 99 -7.01 -11.79 13.31
C PHE A 99 -6.39 -11.90 14.70
N THR A 100 -5.32 -11.17 14.97
CA THR A 100 -4.76 -11.06 16.31
C THR A 100 -5.37 -9.90 17.10
N GLU A 101 -5.33 -9.99 18.42
CA GLU A 101 -5.65 -8.89 19.36
C GLU A 101 -4.92 -7.59 18.98
N GLY A 102 -5.60 -6.46 19.15
CA GLY A 102 -5.22 -5.12 18.74
C GLY A 102 -5.74 -4.69 17.36
N LEU A 103 -6.46 -5.58 16.65
CA LEU A 103 -7.11 -5.31 15.36
C LEU A 103 -8.64 -5.44 15.44
N GLU A 104 -9.23 -5.12 16.60
CA GLU A 104 -10.64 -5.34 16.89
C GLU A 104 -11.58 -4.55 15.99
N HIS A 105 -11.20 -3.36 15.53
CA HIS A 105 -12.05 -2.55 14.67
C HIS A 105 -11.99 -3.04 13.22
N ILE A 106 -10.80 -3.37 12.71
CA ILE A 106 -10.67 -3.96 11.38
C ILE A 106 -11.39 -5.31 11.33
N ALA A 107 -11.28 -6.13 12.39
CA ALA A 107 -11.98 -7.41 12.49
C ALA A 107 -13.50 -7.27 12.35
N LYS A 108 -14.11 -6.18 12.85
CA LYS A 108 -15.56 -5.93 12.77
C LYS A 108 -16.07 -5.56 11.38
N VAL A 109 -15.19 -5.11 10.48
CA VAL A 109 -15.55 -4.73 9.10
C VAL A 109 -15.03 -5.73 8.07
N MET A 110 -14.55 -6.91 8.52
CA MET A 110 -13.98 -7.94 7.64
C MET A 110 -14.98 -8.49 6.61
N ASP A 111 -16.28 -8.38 6.87
CA ASP A 111 -17.36 -8.72 5.93
C ASP A 111 -17.43 -7.79 4.70
N ARG A 112 -16.65 -6.70 4.68
CA ARG A 112 -16.42 -5.83 3.52
C ARG A 112 -15.09 -6.10 2.81
N GLY A 113 -14.26 -7.02 3.33
CA GLY A 113 -12.89 -7.26 2.88
C GLY A 113 -12.68 -8.66 2.31
N THR A 114 -11.53 -8.88 1.68
CA THR A 114 -11.09 -10.22 1.25
C THR A 114 -9.65 -10.44 1.64
N LEU A 115 -9.40 -11.44 2.46
CA LEU A 115 -8.06 -11.73 2.93
C LEU A 115 -7.30 -12.67 1.98
N ILE A 116 -6.12 -12.23 1.54
CA ILE A 116 -5.19 -13.00 0.72
C ILE A 116 -3.97 -13.40 1.58
N ARG A 117 -3.87 -14.68 1.94
CA ARG A 117 -2.70 -15.26 2.65
C ARG A 117 -1.71 -15.98 1.74
N SER A 118 -1.95 -15.96 0.43
CA SER A 118 -1.14 -16.64 -0.59
C SER A 118 -0.17 -15.72 -1.31
N TYR A 119 -0.01 -14.47 -0.85
CA TYR A 119 0.93 -13.53 -1.47
C TYR A 119 2.37 -14.03 -1.26
N THR A 120 3.08 -14.21 -2.37
CA THR A 120 4.49 -14.62 -2.41
C THR A 120 5.31 -13.44 -2.89
N ALA A 121 6.29 -13.01 -2.10
CA ALA A 121 7.15 -11.90 -2.49
C ALA A 121 8.16 -12.34 -3.56
N GLY A 122 8.54 -11.41 -4.43
CA GLY A 122 9.56 -11.66 -5.45
C GLY A 122 10.88 -12.11 -4.82
N ASP A 123 11.54 -13.12 -5.39
CA ASP A 123 12.90 -13.46 -4.98
C ASP A 123 13.89 -12.46 -5.58
N LEU A 124 14.30 -11.48 -4.79
CA LEU A 124 15.23 -10.44 -5.23
C LEU A 124 16.68 -10.71 -4.84
N GLY A 125 16.97 -11.87 -4.21
CA GLY A 125 18.31 -12.29 -3.78
C GLY A 125 18.90 -11.52 -2.59
N PHE A 126 18.30 -10.39 -2.20
CA PHE A 126 18.75 -9.54 -1.09
C PHE A 126 17.55 -9.16 -0.24
N ILE A 127 17.71 -9.19 1.08
CA ILE A 127 16.68 -8.78 2.03
C ILE A 127 16.86 -7.29 2.33
N LEU A 128 16.30 -6.46 1.45
CA LEU A 128 16.31 -5.01 1.61
C LEU A 128 14.88 -4.49 1.41
N HIS A 129 14.40 -3.69 2.36
CA HIS A 129 13.07 -3.09 2.33
C HIS A 129 12.82 -2.32 1.04
N THR A 130 13.66 -1.33 0.74
CA THR A 130 13.52 -0.49 -0.45
C THR A 130 13.52 -1.27 -1.75
N ARG A 131 14.27 -2.37 -1.83
CA ARG A 131 14.28 -3.26 -3.00
C ARG A 131 12.92 -3.93 -3.23
N HIS A 132 12.29 -4.42 -2.18
CA HIS A 132 11.00 -5.10 -2.28
C HIS A 132 9.84 -4.11 -2.35
N GLN A 133 9.94 -2.94 -1.70
CA GLN A 133 9.01 -1.84 -1.90
C GLN A 133 9.02 -1.40 -3.37
N TYR A 134 10.21 -1.21 -3.97
CA TYR A 134 10.33 -0.91 -5.40
C TYR A 134 9.66 -1.98 -6.28
N GLN A 135 9.92 -3.26 -6.01
CA GLN A 135 9.36 -4.34 -6.81
C GLN A 135 7.84 -4.48 -6.65
N TRP A 136 7.29 -4.26 -5.46
CA TRP A 136 5.85 -4.30 -5.25
C TRP A 136 5.13 -3.20 -6.03
N HIS A 137 5.67 -1.98 -5.99
CA HIS A 137 5.04 -0.82 -6.63
C HIS A 137 5.26 -0.76 -8.15
N THR A 138 6.39 -1.27 -8.65
CA THR A 138 6.73 -1.15 -10.09
C THR A 138 6.57 -2.45 -10.86
N GLY A 139 6.61 -3.60 -10.17
CA GLY A 139 6.70 -4.93 -10.79
C GLY A 139 8.12 -5.30 -11.29
N TYR A 140 9.11 -4.42 -11.17
CA TYR A 140 10.47 -4.64 -11.67
C TYR A 140 11.44 -5.00 -10.54
N ALA A 141 12.35 -5.94 -10.82
CA ALA A 141 13.46 -6.24 -9.93
C ALA A 141 14.61 -5.24 -10.16
N PRO A 142 14.99 -4.40 -9.19
CA PRO A 142 16.10 -3.47 -9.37
C PRO A 142 17.47 -4.20 -9.39
N PRO A 143 18.54 -3.58 -9.94
CA PRO A 143 18.56 -2.24 -10.53
C PRO A 143 17.92 -2.20 -11.92
N GLN A 144 17.36 -1.05 -12.27
CA GLN A 144 16.81 -0.78 -13.60
C GLN A 144 17.65 0.30 -14.29
N THR A 145 17.85 0.19 -15.59
CA THR A 145 18.59 1.19 -16.38
C THR A 145 17.78 2.45 -16.64
N VAL A 146 16.46 2.39 -16.45
CA VAL A 146 15.52 3.50 -16.55
C VAL A 146 14.61 3.48 -15.32
N ALA A 147 14.13 4.65 -14.91
CA ALA A 147 13.14 4.74 -13.84
C ALA A 147 11.84 4.03 -14.27
N ALA A 148 11.47 2.98 -13.53
CA ALA A 148 10.22 2.26 -13.76
C ALA A 148 9.04 3.03 -13.15
N PRO A 149 7.87 3.04 -13.81
CA PRO A 149 6.70 3.70 -13.29
C PRO A 149 6.12 2.98 -12.06
N HIS A 150 5.69 3.76 -11.09
CA HIS A 150 4.80 3.33 -10.03
C HIS A 150 3.47 2.79 -10.58
N LEU A 151 2.84 1.83 -9.92
CA LEU A 151 1.51 1.32 -10.29
C LEU A 151 0.47 2.45 -10.41
N GLY A 152 0.52 3.41 -9.48
CA GLY A 152 -0.31 4.62 -9.51
C GLY A 152 -0.10 5.46 -10.79
N ALA A 153 1.14 5.55 -11.29
CA ALA A 153 1.43 6.25 -12.54
C ALA A 153 0.96 5.45 -13.77
N VAL A 154 1.05 4.13 -13.74
CA VAL A 154 0.47 3.26 -14.78
C VAL A 154 -1.04 3.46 -14.85
N ILE A 155 -1.72 3.52 -13.71
CA ILE A 155 -3.17 3.78 -13.62
C ILE A 155 -3.50 5.19 -14.12
N ALA A 156 -2.75 6.21 -13.70
CA ALA A 156 -2.91 7.58 -14.16
C ALA A 156 -2.76 7.70 -15.68
N ARG A 157 -1.74 7.06 -16.27
CA ARG A 157 -1.50 7.05 -17.72
C ARG A 157 -2.58 6.31 -18.50
N THR A 158 -3.11 5.23 -17.94
CA THR A 158 -4.04 4.35 -18.65
C THR A 158 -5.49 4.84 -18.57
N LEU A 159 -5.89 5.37 -17.41
CA LEU A 159 -7.27 5.73 -17.12
C LEU A 159 -7.51 7.24 -16.95
N GLY A 160 -6.44 8.03 -16.84
CA GLY A 160 -6.51 9.48 -16.60
C GLY A 160 -7.10 9.82 -15.23
N PRO A 161 -7.29 11.11 -14.91
CA PRO A 161 -8.01 11.50 -13.70
C PRO A 161 -9.52 11.21 -13.83
N ARG A 162 -10.21 11.13 -12.71
CA ARG A 162 -11.69 11.02 -12.65
C ARG A 162 -12.35 12.39 -12.77
N ASP A 163 -11.76 13.40 -12.12
CA ASP A 163 -12.05 14.82 -12.29
C ASP A 163 -10.80 15.51 -12.87
N PRO A 164 -10.88 16.28 -13.96
CA PRO A 164 -9.72 16.90 -14.59
C PRO A 164 -8.85 17.78 -13.68
N ALA A 165 -9.42 18.30 -12.59
CA ALA A 165 -8.73 19.14 -11.61
C ALA A 165 -8.13 18.37 -10.42
N VAL A 166 -8.40 17.07 -10.29
CA VAL A 166 -7.86 16.23 -9.22
C VAL A 166 -6.71 15.37 -9.77
N PRO A 167 -5.56 15.31 -9.08
CA PRO A 167 -4.48 14.42 -9.48
C PRO A 167 -4.95 12.97 -9.57
N ALA A 168 -4.60 12.29 -10.65
CA ALA A 168 -4.94 10.87 -10.83
C ALA A 168 -4.18 9.96 -9.86
N PHE A 169 -3.00 10.41 -9.41
CA PHE A 169 -2.16 9.70 -8.44
C PHE A 169 -1.77 10.67 -7.32
N VAL A 170 -2.18 10.36 -6.09
CA VAL A 170 -1.79 11.06 -4.86
C VAL A 170 -1.07 10.08 -3.94
N ASP A 171 -0.03 10.55 -3.27
CA ASP A 171 0.79 9.76 -2.35
C ASP A 171 0.97 10.53 -1.05
N ILE A 172 0.68 9.88 0.08
CA ILE A 172 0.47 10.53 1.37
C ILE A 172 1.30 9.83 2.44
N GLY A 173 2.06 10.62 3.19
CA GLY A 173 2.71 10.19 4.43
C GLY A 173 4.19 9.83 4.32
N GLN A 174 4.78 9.85 3.12
CA GLN A 174 6.21 9.56 2.95
C GLN A 174 7.04 10.85 2.89
N ARG A 175 7.96 11.02 3.84
CA ARG A 175 9.05 11.99 3.73
C ARG A 175 10.21 11.40 2.94
N PHE A 176 10.85 12.21 2.10
CA PHE A 176 11.98 11.80 1.26
C PHE A 176 13.34 12.19 1.84
N ASP A 177 13.35 13.05 2.86
CA ASP A 177 14.54 13.57 3.55
C ASP A 177 14.93 12.79 4.82
N VAL A 178 14.18 11.74 5.18
CA VAL A 178 14.40 10.90 6.38
C VAL A 178 14.53 9.43 6.03
N GLY A 179 15.36 8.65 6.73
CA GLY A 179 15.50 7.20 6.50
C GLY A 179 16.54 6.83 5.44
N GLU A 180 16.25 5.85 4.59
CA GLU A 180 17.13 5.50 3.46
C GLU A 180 17.23 6.68 2.47
N GLY A 181 18.38 6.82 1.81
CA GLY A 181 18.64 7.89 0.84
C GLY A 181 17.56 7.98 -0.24
N GLU A 182 17.37 9.18 -0.79
CA GLU A 182 16.34 9.47 -1.79
C GLU A 182 16.39 8.48 -2.98
N GLU A 183 17.59 8.03 -3.35
CA GLU A 183 17.84 7.06 -4.41
C GLU A 183 17.17 5.71 -4.14
N LEU A 184 17.03 5.33 -2.87
CA LEU A 184 16.44 4.06 -2.43
C LEU A 184 14.90 4.15 -2.34
N LYS A 185 14.32 5.36 -2.39
CA LYS A 185 12.87 5.61 -2.51
C LYS A 185 12.43 5.95 -3.93
N SER A 186 13.27 5.65 -4.91
CA SER A 186 13.07 6.02 -6.32
C SER A 186 11.91 5.32 -7.06
N PHE A 187 10.98 4.68 -6.34
CA PHE A 187 9.75 4.10 -6.92
C PHE A 187 8.57 5.10 -6.96
N HIS A 188 8.63 6.21 -6.22
CA HIS A 188 7.61 7.26 -6.22
C HIS A 188 7.69 8.16 -7.47
N THR A 189 7.61 7.55 -8.65
CA THR A 189 7.83 8.24 -9.94
C THR A 189 6.94 7.69 -11.04
N ALA A 190 6.65 8.53 -12.04
CA ALA A 190 6.08 8.06 -13.30
C ALA A 190 7.10 7.40 -14.22
N GLY A 191 8.39 7.46 -13.87
CA GLY A 191 9.46 6.88 -14.66
C GLY A 191 9.43 7.36 -16.11
N PHE A 192 9.54 6.43 -17.04
CA PHE A 192 9.47 6.73 -18.48
C PHE A 192 8.08 7.13 -18.99
N LEU A 193 7.01 7.07 -18.17
CA LEU A 193 5.67 7.49 -18.58
C LEU A 193 5.52 9.01 -18.65
N GLY A 194 6.42 9.78 -18.02
CA GLY A 194 6.40 11.25 -18.05
C GLY A 194 5.73 11.88 -16.82
N SER A 195 6.21 13.08 -16.48
CA SER A 195 5.90 13.77 -15.21
C SER A 195 4.42 14.04 -14.98
N GLU A 196 3.60 14.15 -16.03
CA GLU A 196 2.15 14.39 -15.89
C GLU A 196 1.40 13.25 -15.18
N PHE A 197 2.00 12.05 -15.12
CA PHE A 197 1.43 10.89 -14.44
C PHE A 197 2.11 10.59 -13.10
N GLY A 198 3.02 11.46 -12.65
CA GLY A 198 3.74 11.30 -11.38
C GLY A 198 2.82 11.47 -10.16
N PRO A 199 3.24 11.00 -8.99
CA PRO A 199 2.49 11.22 -7.75
C PRO A 199 2.44 12.70 -7.39
N PHE A 200 1.27 13.15 -6.93
CA PHE A 200 1.17 14.35 -6.11
C PHE A 200 1.55 13.98 -4.66
N LEU A 201 2.77 14.33 -4.26
CA LEU A 201 3.35 13.96 -2.97
C LEU A 201 2.85 14.86 -1.83
N ILE A 202 2.36 14.25 -0.75
CA ILE A 202 1.93 14.91 0.48
C ILE A 202 2.70 14.28 1.66
N ALA A 203 3.77 14.94 2.09
CA ALA A 203 4.62 14.41 3.16
C ALA A 203 3.87 14.31 4.51
N ASP A 204 3.18 15.38 4.91
CA ASP A 204 2.39 15.42 6.15
C ASP A 204 0.91 15.72 5.84
N PRO A 205 -0.02 14.76 6.07
CA PRO A 205 -1.44 14.99 5.84
C PRO A 205 -2.04 16.11 6.69
N ALA A 206 -1.48 16.41 7.87
CA ALA A 206 -1.94 17.54 8.68
C ALA A 206 -1.66 18.90 8.01
N GLN A 207 -0.69 18.95 7.10
CA GLN A 207 -0.27 20.14 6.36
C GLN A 207 -0.65 20.09 4.88
N ALA A 208 -1.44 19.10 4.44
CA ALA A 208 -1.78 18.89 3.04
C ALA A 208 -2.35 20.14 2.34
N VAL A 209 -3.06 21.00 3.08
CA VAL A 209 -3.60 22.26 2.59
C VAL A 209 -2.52 23.22 2.06
N GLN A 210 -1.30 23.14 2.57
CA GLN A 210 -0.17 23.97 2.12
C GLN A 210 0.29 23.57 0.71
N SER A 211 0.12 22.30 0.33
CA SER A 211 0.45 21.81 -1.02
C SER A 211 -0.50 22.34 -2.10
N VAL A 212 -1.67 22.86 -1.70
CA VAL A 212 -2.70 23.36 -2.63
C VAL A 212 -3.08 24.81 -2.38
N ARG A 213 -2.26 25.56 -1.63
CA ARG A 213 -2.42 27.00 -1.43
C ARG A 213 -1.21 27.75 -1.97
N PRO A 214 -1.41 28.86 -2.71
CA PRO A 214 -0.33 29.76 -3.01
C PRO A 214 0.32 30.27 -1.71
N PRO A 215 1.65 30.50 -1.70
CA PRO A 215 2.32 31.16 -0.58
C PRO A 215 1.66 32.51 -0.26
N GLU A 216 1.74 32.91 1.01
CA GLU A 216 1.22 34.20 1.46
C GLU A 216 1.83 35.36 0.64
N GLY A 217 0.99 36.33 0.25
CA GLY A 217 1.41 37.45 -0.61
C GLY A 217 1.64 37.10 -2.09
N MET A 218 1.19 35.94 -2.57
CA MET A 218 1.19 35.60 -4.00
C MET A 218 -0.03 36.19 -4.71
N SER A 219 0.13 37.34 -5.37
CA SER A 219 -0.89 37.88 -6.27
C SER A 219 -0.96 37.08 -7.59
N PRO A 220 -2.09 37.10 -8.31
CA PRO A 220 -2.20 36.47 -9.63
C PRO A 220 -1.12 36.94 -10.62
N SER A 221 -0.81 38.24 -10.66
CA SER A 221 0.24 38.80 -11.53
C SER A 221 1.64 38.30 -11.16
N ARG A 222 1.94 38.17 -9.86
CA ARG A 222 3.23 37.63 -9.39
C ARG A 222 3.35 36.15 -9.72
N PHE A 223 2.24 35.40 -9.61
CA PHE A 223 2.18 34.00 -9.98
C PHE A 223 2.45 33.79 -11.48
N GLU A 224 1.78 34.55 -12.35
CA GLU A 224 1.98 34.50 -13.80
C GLU A 224 3.44 34.80 -14.19
N ASN A 225 4.03 35.86 -13.62
CA ASN A 225 5.42 36.22 -13.87
C ASN A 225 6.39 35.12 -13.40
N ARG A 226 6.15 34.54 -12.22
CA ARG A 226 6.97 33.44 -11.70
C ARG A 226 6.86 32.18 -12.56
N ASN A 227 5.65 31.84 -13.01
CA ASN A 227 5.42 30.71 -13.90
C ASN A 227 6.13 30.91 -15.26
N LYS A 228 6.06 32.11 -15.84
CA LYS A 228 6.77 32.44 -17.07
C LYS A 228 8.29 32.28 -16.92
N PHE A 229 8.86 32.79 -15.83
CA PHE A 229 10.29 32.62 -15.53
C PHE A 229 10.65 31.15 -15.28
N TYR A 230 9.81 30.40 -14.57
CA TYR A 230 10.03 28.97 -14.34
C TYR A 230 10.04 28.18 -15.64
N LYS A 231 9.14 28.46 -16.59
CA LYS A 231 9.14 27.83 -17.92
C LYS A 231 10.44 28.12 -18.69
N GLN A 232 11.01 29.32 -18.57
CA GLN A 232 12.32 29.63 -19.14
C GLN A 232 13.43 28.81 -18.48
N LEU A 233 13.47 28.74 -17.15
CA LEU A 233 14.45 27.91 -16.44
C LEU A 233 14.36 26.43 -16.78
N VAL A 234 13.15 25.89 -16.99
CA VAL A 234 12.95 24.50 -17.41
C VAL A 234 13.48 24.28 -18.83
N ALA A 235 13.26 25.23 -19.74
CA ALA A 235 13.74 25.17 -21.11
C ALA A 235 15.27 25.30 -21.21
N ASP A 236 15.89 26.07 -20.32
CA ASP A 236 17.35 26.25 -20.23
C ASP A 236 18.03 25.18 -19.36
N GLY A 237 17.25 24.34 -18.68
CA GLY A 237 17.73 23.31 -17.75
C GLY A 237 17.90 21.92 -18.39
N PRO A 238 18.26 20.90 -17.61
CA PRO A 238 18.52 19.55 -18.11
C PRO A 238 17.33 18.92 -18.86
N VAL A 239 16.10 19.24 -18.47
CA VAL A 239 14.89 18.76 -19.17
C VAL A 239 14.76 19.41 -20.56
N GLY A 240 15.08 20.70 -20.67
CA GLY A 240 15.09 21.41 -21.95
C GLY A 240 16.24 20.98 -22.86
N GLU A 241 17.43 20.75 -22.31
CA GLU A 241 18.63 20.38 -23.06
C GLU A 241 18.63 18.89 -23.48
N PHE A 242 18.40 17.97 -22.53
CA PHE A 242 18.57 16.52 -22.73
C PHE A 242 17.24 15.77 -22.84
N GLY A 243 16.12 16.38 -22.44
CA GLY A 243 14.82 15.75 -22.51
C GLY A 243 14.32 15.57 -23.94
N SER A 244 13.57 14.50 -24.17
CA SER A 244 12.78 14.34 -25.41
C SER A 244 11.61 15.32 -25.46
N ASP A 245 11.07 15.57 -26.65
CA ASP A 245 9.86 16.40 -26.83
C ASP A 245 8.69 15.89 -25.99
N TYR A 246 8.55 14.57 -25.87
CA TYR A 246 7.56 13.94 -25.00
C TYR A 246 7.73 14.36 -23.54
N GLN A 247 8.94 14.28 -23.00
CA GLN A 247 9.21 14.64 -21.60
C GLN A 247 8.99 16.13 -21.32
N LYS A 248 9.39 17.00 -22.26
CA LYS A 248 9.15 18.45 -22.15
C LYS A 248 7.67 18.77 -22.08
N VAL A 249 6.88 18.25 -23.03
CA VAL A 249 5.42 18.45 -23.07
C VAL A 249 4.74 17.84 -21.85
N SER A 250 5.18 16.66 -21.41
CA SER A 250 4.65 16.01 -20.20
C SER A 250 4.88 16.84 -18.94
N LEU A 251 6.06 17.46 -18.80
CA LEU A 251 6.33 18.38 -17.69
C LEU A 251 5.43 19.62 -17.74
N GLU A 252 5.23 20.22 -18.93
CA GLU A 252 4.30 21.35 -19.07
C GLU A 252 2.87 20.99 -18.65
N ARG A 253 2.38 19.81 -19.07
CA ARG A 253 1.06 19.31 -18.66
C ARG A 253 0.97 19.05 -17.16
N ALA A 254 2.04 18.56 -16.53
CA ALA A 254 2.09 18.39 -15.08
C ALA A 254 1.90 19.73 -14.35
N LEU A 255 2.55 20.81 -14.82
CA LEU A 255 2.39 22.15 -14.27
C LEU A 255 0.97 22.70 -14.50
N ASP A 256 0.41 22.51 -15.69
CA ASP A 256 -0.96 22.94 -15.99
C ASP A 256 -1.99 22.20 -15.13
N ASN A 257 -1.77 20.90 -14.85
CA ASN A 257 -2.59 20.12 -13.93
C ASN A 257 -2.50 20.68 -12.50
N ALA A 258 -1.30 21.02 -12.02
CA ALA A 258 -1.11 21.63 -10.71
C ALA A 258 -1.84 22.99 -10.61
N HIS A 259 -1.77 23.83 -11.63
CA HIS A 259 -2.50 25.11 -11.68
C HIS A 259 -4.02 24.92 -11.64
N ARG A 260 -4.51 23.89 -12.34
CA ARG A 260 -5.94 23.55 -12.34
C ARG A 260 -6.40 23.12 -10.94
N LEU A 261 -5.62 22.30 -10.24
CA LEU A 261 -5.90 21.91 -8.86
C LEU A 261 -5.98 23.13 -7.93
N LEU A 262 -4.99 24.03 -7.99
CA LEU A 262 -4.93 25.23 -7.15
C LEU A 262 -6.16 26.14 -7.30
N SER A 263 -6.74 26.16 -8.50
CA SER A 263 -7.90 26.99 -8.82
C SER A 263 -9.25 26.26 -8.63
N SER A 264 -9.22 24.98 -8.31
CA SER A 264 -10.41 24.13 -8.24
C SER A 264 -11.01 24.08 -6.83
N PRO A 265 -12.34 23.96 -6.69
CA PRO A 265 -12.98 23.61 -5.42
C PRO A 265 -12.42 22.34 -4.78
N ALA A 266 -11.86 21.41 -5.58
CA ALA A 266 -11.26 20.17 -5.11
C ALA A 266 -10.06 20.39 -4.16
N ALA A 267 -9.39 21.55 -4.23
CA ALA A 267 -8.33 21.91 -3.28
C ALA A 267 -8.83 21.92 -1.82
N LYS A 268 -10.14 22.13 -1.58
CA LYS A 268 -10.73 22.04 -0.24
C LYS A 268 -10.61 20.64 0.38
N ALA A 269 -10.50 19.58 -0.42
CA ALA A 269 -10.32 18.22 0.09
C ALA A 269 -9.04 18.08 0.94
N PHE A 270 -8.02 18.88 0.65
CA PHE A 270 -6.73 18.87 1.36
C PHE A 270 -6.78 19.63 2.70
N ASP A 271 -7.84 20.39 2.96
CA ASP A 271 -8.02 21.11 4.21
C ASP A 271 -8.80 20.26 5.22
N LEU A 272 -8.06 19.54 6.07
CA LEU A 272 -8.63 18.71 7.13
C LEU A 272 -9.34 19.55 8.22
N SER A 273 -9.07 20.86 8.33
CA SER A 273 -9.76 21.71 9.30
C SER A 273 -11.25 21.92 8.98
N LEU A 274 -11.66 21.59 7.75
CA LEU A 274 -13.05 21.60 7.32
C LEU A 274 -13.85 20.37 7.79
N GLU A 275 -13.19 19.37 8.38
CA GLU A 275 -13.87 18.20 8.92
C GLU A 275 -14.56 18.52 10.26
N PRO A 276 -15.75 17.96 10.52
CA PRO A 276 -16.34 18.01 11.85
C PRO A 276 -15.38 17.44 12.88
N LYS A 277 -15.24 18.10 14.04
CA LYS A 277 -14.32 17.69 15.12
C LYS A 277 -14.42 16.19 15.45
N LYS A 278 -15.64 15.65 15.52
CA LYS A 278 -15.88 14.22 15.80
C LYS A 278 -15.33 13.28 14.71
N SER A 279 -15.36 13.70 13.44
CA SER A 279 -14.78 12.97 12.31
C SER A 279 -13.25 13.01 12.43
N TYR A 280 -12.70 14.22 12.56
CA TYR A 280 -11.27 14.44 12.72
C TYR A 280 -10.66 13.64 13.88
N ASP A 281 -11.27 13.70 15.07
CA ASP A 281 -10.79 13.04 16.29
C ASP A 281 -10.74 11.51 16.16
N ARG A 282 -11.57 10.89 15.31
CA ARG A 282 -11.52 9.43 15.06
C ARG A 282 -10.28 8.99 14.29
N TYR A 283 -9.76 9.86 13.43
CA TYR A 283 -8.57 9.62 12.63
C TYR A 283 -7.31 10.20 13.26
N ASN A 284 -7.43 11.13 14.21
CA ASN A 284 -6.31 11.86 14.79
C ASN A 284 -5.54 11.04 15.85
N ASN A 285 -5.06 9.85 15.48
CA ASN A 285 -4.17 9.01 16.27
C ASN A 285 -2.70 9.03 15.75
N GLY A 286 -2.42 9.83 14.71
CA GLY A 286 -1.11 9.97 14.08
C GLY A 286 -1.21 10.35 12.60
N ARG A 287 -0.06 10.50 11.93
CA ARG A 287 0.01 10.87 10.50
C ARG A 287 -0.73 9.88 9.61
N PHE A 288 -0.60 8.58 9.85
CA PHE A 288 -1.30 7.57 9.06
C PHE A 288 -2.82 7.71 9.15
N GLY A 289 -3.36 7.94 10.35
CA GLY A 289 -4.79 8.13 10.54
C GLY A 289 -5.32 9.38 9.83
N LEU A 290 -4.61 10.52 9.95
CA LEU A 290 -4.94 11.73 9.19
C LEU A 290 -4.77 11.52 7.67
N GLY A 291 -3.84 10.67 7.24
CA GLY A 291 -3.70 10.24 5.86
C GLY A 291 -4.92 9.47 5.35
N CYS A 292 -5.49 8.58 6.18
CA CYS A 292 -6.75 7.90 5.86
C CYS A 292 -7.93 8.89 5.74
N LEU A 293 -8.02 9.88 6.63
CA LEU A 293 -9.03 10.93 6.54
C LEU A 293 -8.88 11.75 5.25
N LEU A 294 -7.65 12.10 4.89
CA LEU A 294 -7.35 12.80 3.65
C LEU A 294 -7.71 11.94 2.43
N ALA A 295 -7.39 10.64 2.44
CA ALA A 295 -7.78 9.71 1.38
C ALA A 295 -9.30 9.63 1.20
N ARG A 296 -10.06 9.59 2.29
CA ARG A 296 -11.54 9.66 2.25
C ARG A 296 -12.03 10.94 1.57
N ARG A 297 -11.49 12.10 1.94
CA ARG A 297 -11.82 13.41 1.33
C ARG A 297 -11.45 13.49 -0.15
N LEU A 298 -10.29 12.94 -0.51
CA LEU A 298 -9.82 12.89 -1.90
C LEU A 298 -10.71 11.98 -2.76
N THR A 299 -11.17 10.87 -2.19
CA THR A 299 -12.11 9.95 -2.86
C THR A 299 -13.44 10.65 -3.17
N GLU A 300 -13.96 11.47 -2.25
CA GLU A 300 -15.20 12.25 -2.46
C GLU A 300 -15.11 13.24 -3.62
N VAL A 301 -13.93 13.81 -3.88
CA VAL A 301 -13.70 14.74 -5.01
C VAL A 301 -13.22 14.04 -6.28
N GLY A 302 -13.14 12.71 -6.29
CA GLY A 302 -12.78 11.93 -7.48
C GLY A 302 -11.27 11.79 -7.68
N ALA A 303 -10.49 11.52 -6.64
CA ALA A 303 -9.15 10.97 -6.81
C ALA A 303 -9.21 9.51 -7.29
N ARG A 304 -8.25 9.10 -8.12
CA ARG A 304 -8.25 7.76 -8.74
C ARG A 304 -7.34 6.77 -8.02
N PHE A 305 -6.08 7.10 -7.80
CA PHE A 305 -5.15 6.28 -7.03
C PHE A 305 -4.62 7.10 -5.87
N ILE A 306 -4.79 6.59 -4.66
CA ILE A 306 -4.29 7.20 -3.43
C ILE A 306 -3.44 6.16 -2.72
N GLU A 307 -2.22 6.52 -2.35
CA GLU A 307 -1.42 5.73 -1.42
C GLU A 307 -1.29 6.47 -0.09
N VAL A 308 -1.46 5.76 1.01
CA VAL A 308 -1.23 6.24 2.37
C VAL A 308 -0.24 5.33 3.04
N THR A 309 0.95 5.84 3.33
CA THR A 309 2.02 5.07 4.00
C THR A 309 2.10 5.38 5.49
N THR A 310 2.52 4.40 6.29
CA THR A 310 2.91 4.62 7.70
C THR A 310 4.28 5.27 7.85
N GLU A 311 4.91 5.70 6.76
CA GLU A 311 6.29 6.15 6.63
C GLU A 311 7.31 5.02 6.87
N TYR A 312 8.26 4.90 5.96
CA TYR A 312 9.42 4.03 6.17
C TYR A 312 10.62 4.81 6.71
N ILE A 313 11.09 4.39 7.89
CA ILE A 313 12.39 4.74 8.46
C ILE A 313 13.03 3.42 8.93
N PRO A 314 14.27 3.10 8.53
CA PRO A 314 14.95 1.87 8.94
C PRO A 314 14.95 1.70 10.46
N PHE A 315 14.67 0.48 10.92
CA PHE A 315 14.61 0.07 12.31
C PHE A 315 13.51 0.75 13.16
N GLU A 316 12.59 1.50 12.53
CA GLU A 316 11.43 2.15 13.15
C GLU A 316 10.11 1.62 12.58
N TYR A 317 8.99 2.00 13.18
CA TYR A 317 7.64 1.63 12.74
C TYR A 317 7.45 0.11 12.50
N TRP A 318 7.11 -0.31 11.29
CA TRP A 318 6.93 -1.74 10.96
C TRP A 318 8.26 -2.48 10.80
N ASP A 319 9.39 -1.77 10.76
CA ASP A 319 10.71 -2.37 10.76
C ASP A 319 11.13 -2.83 12.17
N THR A 320 10.52 -3.94 12.61
CA THR A 320 10.55 -4.43 14.00
C THR A 320 11.78 -5.27 14.35
N HIS A 321 12.97 -4.85 13.95
CA HIS A 321 14.22 -5.52 14.32
C HIS A 321 14.49 -5.58 15.83
N GLU A 322 13.97 -4.63 16.58
CA GLU A 322 14.05 -4.59 18.05
C GLU A 322 12.68 -4.36 18.67
N ASN A 323 12.47 -4.87 19.89
CA ASN A 323 11.22 -4.70 20.64
C ASN A 323 9.96 -5.11 19.87
N GLY A 324 10.01 -6.24 19.13
CA GLY A 324 9.02 -6.59 18.11
C GLY A 324 7.59 -6.60 18.64
N HIS A 325 7.33 -7.30 19.75
CA HIS A 325 6.00 -7.33 20.36
C HIS A 325 5.53 -5.93 20.80
N THR A 326 6.36 -5.21 21.57
CA THR A 326 6.01 -3.89 22.13
C THR A 326 5.77 -2.87 21.02
N ARG A 327 6.58 -2.91 19.95
CA ARG A 327 6.43 -2.04 18.78
C ARG A 327 5.15 -2.36 18.01
N MET A 328 4.84 -3.64 17.84
CA MET A 328 3.61 -4.09 17.18
C MET A 328 2.33 -3.68 17.91
N ILE A 329 2.34 -3.58 19.25
CA ILE A 329 1.23 -2.96 20.00
C ILE A 329 0.98 -1.52 19.53
N GLY A 330 2.04 -0.73 19.36
CA GLY A 330 1.95 0.65 18.87
C GLY A 330 1.46 0.73 17.43
N MET A 331 2.04 -0.10 16.55
CA MET A 331 1.69 -0.13 15.12
C MET A 331 0.24 -0.54 14.87
N LYS A 332 -0.26 -1.55 15.61
CA LYS A 332 -1.68 -1.94 15.55
C LYS A 332 -2.62 -0.81 15.96
N LYS A 333 -2.32 -0.12 17.06
CA LYS A 333 -3.10 1.05 17.52
C LYS A 333 -3.14 2.18 16.49
N GLN A 334 -2.07 2.35 15.72
CA GLN A 334 -1.97 3.37 14.67
C GLN A 334 -2.92 3.07 13.50
N ILE A 335 -3.17 1.80 13.15
CA ILE A 335 -3.95 1.44 11.97
C ILE A 335 -5.39 0.98 12.26
N ASP A 336 -5.65 0.36 13.42
CA ASP A 336 -6.89 -0.37 13.65
C ASP A 336 -8.14 0.51 13.49
N VAL A 337 -8.18 1.63 14.21
CA VAL A 337 -9.30 2.56 14.14
C VAL A 337 -9.38 3.29 12.79
N PRO A 338 -8.30 3.91 12.26
CA PRO A 338 -8.39 4.64 10.99
C PRO A 338 -8.80 3.79 9.78
N VAL A 339 -8.30 2.56 9.68
CA VAL A 339 -8.65 1.65 8.57
C VAL A 339 -10.13 1.30 8.63
N ALA A 340 -10.61 0.87 9.81
CA ALA A 340 -12.01 0.51 9.98
C ALA A 340 -12.93 1.70 9.75
N GLN A 341 -12.55 2.89 10.23
CA GLN A 341 -13.32 4.11 10.02
C GLN A 341 -13.36 4.53 8.55
N LEU A 342 -12.27 4.36 7.80
CA LEU A 342 -12.23 4.64 6.37
C LEU A 342 -13.25 3.78 5.60
N VAL A 343 -13.29 2.47 5.90
CA VAL A 343 -14.28 1.55 5.30
C VAL A 343 -15.70 2.02 5.60
N LEU A 344 -16.00 2.31 6.87
CA LEU A 344 -17.33 2.73 7.31
C LEU A 344 -17.75 4.08 6.73
N ASP A 345 -16.83 5.05 6.65
CA ASP A 345 -17.14 6.37 6.09
C ASP A 345 -17.43 6.28 4.59
N LEU A 346 -16.66 5.48 3.85
CA LEU A 346 -16.90 5.23 2.42
C LEU A 346 -18.21 4.46 2.21
N GLU A 347 -18.56 3.52 3.09
CA GLU A 347 -19.86 2.83 3.07
C GLU A 347 -21.01 3.83 3.29
N GLU A 348 -20.92 4.65 4.34
CA GLU A 348 -21.92 5.69 4.68
C GLU A 348 -22.16 6.68 3.52
N ARG A 349 -21.12 6.95 2.72
CA ARG A 349 -21.16 7.86 1.57
C ARG A 349 -21.54 7.20 0.25
N GLY A 350 -21.76 5.88 0.23
CA GLY A 350 -22.01 5.13 -1.00
C GLY A 350 -20.81 5.10 -1.95
N LEU A 351 -19.60 5.24 -1.42
CA LEU A 351 -18.34 5.24 -2.18
C LEU A 351 -17.61 3.89 -2.10
N LEU A 352 -17.93 3.03 -1.13
CA LEU A 352 -17.25 1.76 -0.93
C LEU A 352 -17.42 0.81 -2.14
N ASP A 353 -18.60 0.75 -2.75
CA ASP A 353 -18.88 -0.12 -3.92
C ASP A 353 -18.03 0.19 -5.17
N ARG A 354 -17.42 1.38 -5.19
CA ARG A 354 -16.55 1.88 -6.27
C ARG A 354 -15.13 2.18 -5.81
N THR A 355 -14.78 1.83 -4.57
CA THR A 355 -13.44 2.04 -4.01
C THR A 355 -12.84 0.72 -3.58
N LEU A 356 -11.69 0.36 -4.15
CA LEU A 356 -10.89 -0.74 -3.66
C LEU A 356 -9.91 -0.21 -2.61
N ILE A 357 -9.92 -0.78 -1.41
CA ILE A 357 -8.91 -0.52 -0.37
C ILE A 357 -8.01 -1.74 -0.29
N VAL A 358 -6.69 -1.53 -0.31
CA VAL A 358 -5.68 -2.61 -0.23
C VAL A 358 -4.75 -2.32 0.93
N ILE A 359 -4.58 -3.28 1.84
CA ILE A 359 -3.58 -3.18 2.91
C ILE A 359 -2.46 -4.16 2.61
N ALA A 360 -1.25 -3.63 2.43
CA ALA A 360 -0.10 -4.42 2.02
C ALA A 360 1.21 -3.90 2.61
N SER A 361 2.24 -4.73 2.47
CA SER A 361 3.62 -4.47 2.85
C SER A 361 4.53 -5.27 1.91
N GLU A 362 5.81 -4.92 1.84
CA GLU A 362 6.75 -5.47 0.87
C GLU A 362 6.97 -6.99 1.02
N PHE A 363 6.99 -7.45 2.27
CA PHE A 363 7.14 -8.84 2.69
C PHE A 363 6.69 -8.96 4.14
N SER A 364 6.98 -10.08 4.82
CA SER A 364 6.64 -10.24 6.24
C SER A 364 7.84 -10.40 7.16
N ARG A 365 7.58 -10.75 8.42
CA ARG A 365 8.58 -10.97 9.46
C ARG A 365 8.34 -12.29 10.18
N ASP A 366 9.41 -12.80 10.76
CA ASP A 366 9.44 -14.06 11.50
C ASP A 366 10.38 -13.96 12.70
N MET A 367 10.27 -14.90 13.62
CA MET A 367 11.23 -15.14 14.69
C MET A 367 12.26 -16.21 14.29
N LEU A 368 11.88 -17.15 13.42
CA LEU A 368 12.65 -18.37 13.18
C LEU A 368 13.70 -18.21 12.09
N VAL A 369 13.32 -17.66 10.95
CA VAL A 369 14.18 -17.60 9.76
C VAL A 369 14.33 -16.17 9.28
N GLU A 370 15.52 -15.83 8.79
CA GLU A 370 15.77 -14.61 8.04
C GLU A 370 15.89 -14.92 6.54
N GLY A 371 15.01 -14.33 5.75
CA GLY A 371 14.91 -14.54 4.30
C GLY A 371 13.85 -15.58 3.96
N LYS A 372 14.27 -16.64 3.26
CA LYS A 372 13.41 -17.76 2.90
C LYS A 372 13.89 -19.04 3.59
N PRO A 373 12.99 -19.98 3.92
CA PRO A 373 13.37 -21.26 4.54
C PRO A 373 14.47 -22.02 3.77
N ASP A 374 14.43 -21.97 2.43
CA ASP A 374 15.37 -22.62 1.52
C ASP A 374 16.59 -21.75 1.15
N LYS A 375 16.56 -20.45 1.46
CA LYS A 375 17.61 -19.46 1.14
C LYS A 375 17.78 -18.47 2.28
N GLN A 376 18.45 -18.91 3.34
CA GLN A 376 18.73 -18.08 4.51
C GLN A 376 19.83 -17.04 4.20
N VAL A 377 19.73 -15.87 4.84
CA VAL A 377 20.78 -14.84 4.76
C VAL A 377 21.82 -15.03 5.87
N LYS A 378 23.07 -14.66 5.55
CA LYS A 378 24.25 -14.86 6.41
C LYS A 378 24.24 -13.96 7.64
N ASP A 379 23.85 -12.70 7.48
CA ASP A 379 23.82 -11.70 8.55
C ASP A 379 22.42 -11.66 9.16
N GLN A 380 22.20 -12.49 10.19
CA GLN A 380 20.92 -12.54 10.88
C GLN A 380 20.85 -11.55 12.02
N VAL A 381 19.65 -11.01 12.25
CA VAL A 381 19.32 -10.33 13.50
C VAL A 381 19.56 -11.29 14.65
N LYS A 382 20.44 -10.87 15.58
CA LYS A 382 20.84 -11.69 16.73
C LYS A 382 19.71 -11.75 17.75
N VAL A 383 18.89 -12.79 17.64
CA VAL A 383 17.90 -13.17 18.65
C VAL A 383 18.48 -14.34 19.46
N PRO A 384 18.46 -14.28 20.81
CA PRO A 384 18.93 -15.38 21.64
C PRO A 384 18.02 -16.61 21.50
N ASP A 385 18.61 -17.81 21.58
CA ASP A 385 17.85 -19.08 21.58
C ASP A 385 16.88 -19.16 22.78
N VAL A 386 17.27 -18.53 23.90
CA VAL A 386 16.49 -18.44 25.13
C VAL A 386 16.19 -16.98 25.44
N ILE A 387 14.91 -16.63 25.42
CA ILE A 387 14.39 -15.31 25.68
C ILE A 387 14.25 -15.12 27.19
N ASN A 388 15.00 -14.16 27.73
CA ASN A 388 14.92 -13.73 29.14
C ASN A 388 14.47 -12.27 29.31
N ASP A 389 14.42 -11.54 28.19
CA ASP A 389 14.10 -10.12 28.12
C ASP A 389 13.02 -9.91 27.05
N LEU A 390 12.02 -9.09 27.37
CA LEU A 390 10.86 -8.81 26.52
C LEU A 390 11.27 -8.19 25.18
N LYS A 391 12.42 -7.50 25.11
CA LYS A 391 12.88 -6.88 23.87
C LYS A 391 13.16 -7.87 22.73
N TYR A 392 13.38 -9.15 23.06
CA TYR A 392 13.61 -10.24 22.10
C TYR A 392 12.35 -11.07 21.83
N TYR A 393 11.20 -10.68 22.38
CA TYR A 393 9.92 -11.32 22.15
C TYR A 393 9.18 -10.53 21.04
N GLY A 394 8.97 -11.17 19.88
CA GLY A 394 8.35 -10.56 18.69
C GLY A 394 8.97 -11.02 17.37
N MET A 395 8.41 -10.61 16.24
CA MET A 395 8.96 -10.96 14.92
C MET A 395 10.08 -10.00 14.53
N HIS A 396 11.33 -10.45 14.66
CA HIS A 396 12.53 -9.61 14.51
C HIS A 396 13.25 -9.77 13.17
N ARG A 397 13.10 -10.94 12.54
CA ARG A 397 13.80 -11.31 11.30
C ARG A 397 12.91 -11.04 10.12
N HIS A 398 13.51 -10.69 9.00
CA HIS A 398 12.79 -10.56 7.75
C HIS A 398 12.31 -11.92 7.22
N PHE A 399 11.08 -11.99 6.73
CA PHE A 399 10.54 -13.16 6.05
C PHE A 399 10.11 -12.77 4.63
N THR A 400 11.00 -13.00 3.67
CA THR A 400 10.84 -12.55 2.27
C THR A 400 10.21 -13.61 1.37
N ALA A 401 9.70 -14.70 1.93
CA ALA A 401 9.01 -15.73 1.14
C ALA A 401 7.56 -15.34 0.85
N ALA A 402 6.83 -14.78 1.82
CA ALA A 402 5.41 -14.51 1.71
C ALA A 402 4.94 -13.38 2.65
N GLY A 403 3.71 -12.95 2.45
CA GLY A 403 2.99 -12.02 3.30
C GLY A 403 1.48 -12.22 3.18
N SER A 404 0.73 -11.30 3.77
CA SER A 404 -0.71 -11.20 3.58
C SER A 404 -1.07 -9.89 2.91
N VAL A 405 -2.17 -9.86 2.17
CA VAL A 405 -2.81 -8.66 1.67
C VAL A 405 -4.27 -8.71 2.12
N LEU A 406 -4.80 -7.61 2.65
CA LEU A 406 -6.21 -7.47 3.02
C LEU A 406 -6.94 -6.53 2.08
#